data_AF-A0A943JWM4-F1
#
_entry.id   AF-A0A943JWM4-F1
#
_cell.length_a   1.000
_cell.length_b   1.000
_cell.length_c   1.000
_cell.angle_alpha   90.00
_cell.angle_beta   90.00
_cell.angle_gamma   90.00
#
_symmetry.space_group_name_H-M   'P 1'
#
loop_
_entity.id
_entity.type
_entity.pdbx_description
1 polymer ?
#
loop_
_entity_poly.entity_id
_entity_poly.type
_entity_poly.pdbx_seq_one_letter_code
_entity_poly.pdbx_strand_id
1 'polypeptide(L)' 'MPLKFYQKTDKGIFIADDTDLSFKLKYKPNNLMTPTIFWATIENNRNHYGNAYVWIRREYTPK' A
#
# COMPACT_ATOMS: atom_id res chain seq x y z
N MET A 1 9.00 -6.13 -0.87
CA MET A 1 9.58 -4.90 -0.32
C MET A 1 8.86 -4.56 0.99
N PRO A 2 9.55 -4.39 2.13
CA PRO A 2 8.89 -3.96 3.36
C PRO A 2 8.64 -2.44 3.30
N LEU A 3 7.36 -2.03 3.24
CA LEU A 3 7.00 -0.63 3.39
C LEU A 3 7.27 -0.16 4.82
N LYS A 4 7.99 0.95 4.95
CA LYS A 4 8.23 1.63 6.23
C LYS A 4 7.29 2.84 6.30
N PHE A 5 6.42 2.85 7.31
CA PHE A 5 5.51 3.95 7.56
C PHE A 5 6.16 4.93 8.53
N TYR A 6 6.34 6.18 8.11
CA TYR A 6 7.02 7.22 8.88
C TYR A 6 6.08 8.40 9.13
N GLN A 7 6.13 8.95 10.34
CA GLN A 7 5.41 10.17 10.70
C GLN A 7 6.39 11.25 11.13
N LYS A 8 6.21 12.44 10.57
CA LYS A 8 6.96 13.64 10.96
C LYS A 8 6.22 14.33 12.10
N THR A 9 6.91 14.54 13.21
CA THR A 9 6.42 15.29 14.38
C THR A 9 7.41 16.40 14.71
N ASP A 10 7.05 17.29 15.64
CA ASP A 10 7.90 18.40 16.08
C ASP A 10 9.23 17.93 16.71
N LYS A 11 9.30 16.65 17.10
CA LYS A 11 10.48 16.00 17.67
C LYS A 11 11.31 15.20 16.67
N GLY A 12 10.94 15.16 15.39
CA GLY A 12 11.67 14.44 14.33
C GLY A 12 10.81 13.46 13.51
N ILE A 13 11.47 12.56 12.78
CA ILE A 13 10.81 11.52 11.98
C ILE A 13 10.89 10.20 12.75
N PHE A 14 9.74 9.63 13.07
CA PHE A 14 9.64 8.34 13.74
C PHE A 14 8.96 7.31 12.85
N ILE A 15 9.28 6.03 13.06
CA ILE A 15 8.47 4.93 12.49
C ILE A 15 7.13 5.01 13.20
N ALA A 16 6.08 5.24 12.44
CA ALA A 16 4.73 5.30 12.97
C ALA A 16 4.16 3.90 13.14
N ASP A 17 3.26 3.75 14.11
CA ASP A 17 2.50 2.53 14.28
C ASP A 17 1.66 2.25 13.03
N ASP A 18 1.46 0.96 12.76
CA ASP A 18 0.69 0.53 11.60
C ASP A 18 -0.78 0.99 11.74
N THR A 19 -1.22 1.84 10.81
CA THR A 19 -2.65 2.17 10.64
C THR A 19 -3.34 1.03 9.88
N ASP A 20 -4.66 0.90 9.98
CA ASP A 20 -5.43 -0.14 9.24
C ASP A 20 -5.08 -0.18 7.73
N LEU A 21 -4.84 0.98 7.11
CA LEU A 21 -4.40 1.05 5.71
C LEU A 21 -2.95 0.55 5.50
N SER A 22 -2.00 0.95 6.36
CA SER A 22 -0.60 0.53 6.22
C SER A 22 -0.47 -0.97 6.47
N PHE A 23 -1.22 -1.50 7.44
CA PHE A 23 -1.32 -2.93 7.69
C PHE A 23 -1.82 -3.69 6.45
N LYS A 24 -2.92 -3.24 5.83
CA LYS A 24 -3.44 -3.85 4.60
C LYS A 24 -2.41 -3.84 3.47
N LEU A 25 -1.75 -2.72 3.21
CA LEU A 25 -0.74 -2.61 2.16
C LEU A 25 0.51 -3.49 2.41
N LYS A 26 0.83 -3.73 3.68
CA LYS A 26 2.00 -4.50 4.10
C LYS A 26 1.74 -6.01 4.14
N TYR A 27 0.54 -6.43 4.54
CA TYR A 27 0.23 -7.84 4.79
C TYR A 27 -0.80 -8.44 3.82
N LYS A 28 -1.85 -7.71 3.45
CA LYS A 28 -2.94 -8.22 2.60
C LYS A 28 -3.67 -7.08 1.85
N PRO A 29 -3.14 -6.64 0.70
CA PRO A 29 -3.67 -5.47 -0.01
C PRO A 29 -5.06 -5.75 -0.60
N ASN A 30 -5.35 -7.00 -0.96
CA ASN A 30 -6.68 -7.47 -1.32
C ASN A 30 -6.79 -8.99 -1.06
N ASN A 31 -7.98 -9.57 -1.26
CA ASN A 31 -8.22 -11.00 -1.04
C ASN A 31 -7.66 -11.91 -2.13
N LEU A 32 -7.22 -11.37 -3.27
CA LEU A 32 -6.84 -12.13 -4.46
C LEU A 32 -5.32 -12.29 -4.61
N MET A 33 -4.52 -11.37 -4.07
CA MET A 33 -3.07 -11.36 -4.26
C MET A 33 -2.31 -11.01 -2.97
N THR A 34 -1.07 -11.50 -2.90
CA THR A 34 -0.12 -11.17 -1.83
C THR A 34 0.45 -9.76 -2.00
N PRO A 35 0.96 -9.13 -0.92
CA PRO A 35 1.63 -7.83 -1.01
C PRO A 35 2.79 -7.83 -2.01
N THR A 36 3.56 -8.91 -2.08
CA THR A 36 4.68 -9.02 -3.04
C THR A 36 4.22 -8.93 -4.49
N ILE A 37 3.17 -9.68 -4.86
CA ILE A 37 2.62 -9.65 -6.22
C ILE A 37 2.03 -8.26 -6.50
N PHE A 38 1.29 -7.69 -5.55
CA PHE A 38 0.70 -6.35 -5.69
C PHE A 38 1.74 -5.27 -6.02
N TRP A 39 2.83 -5.21 -5.25
CA TRP A 39 3.89 -4.22 -5.49
C TRP A 39 4.68 -4.50 -6.78
N ALA A 40 4.96 -5.78 -7.09
CA ALA A 40 5.62 -6.15 -8.34
C ALA A 40 4.78 -5.74 -9.57
N THR A 41 3.45 -5.89 -9.51
CA THR A 41 2.54 -5.45 -10.58
C THR A 41 2.55 -3.94 -10.75
N ILE A 42 2.56 -3.17 -9.66
CA ILE A 42 2.64 -1.70 -9.72
C ILE A 42 3.97 -1.26 -10.34
N GLU A 43 5.08 -1.83 -9.87
CA GLU A 43 6.43 -1.52 -10.38
C GLU A 43 6.57 -1.87 -11.86
N ASN A 44 6.08 -3.04 -12.27
CA ASN A 44 6.12 -3.47 -13.66
C ASN A 44 5.34 -2.50 -14.56
N ASN A 45 4.10 -2.14 -14.19
CA ASN A 45 3.32 -1.18 -14.97
C ASN A 45 4.00 0.20 -15.04
N ARG A 46 4.51 0.71 -13.92
CA ARG A 46 5.23 1.99 -13.90
C ARG A 46 6.47 1.96 -14.78
N ASN A 47 7.22 0.86 -14.79
CA ASN A 47 8.46 0.75 -15.57
C ASN A 47 8.19 0.59 -17.07
N HIS A 48 7.13 -0.13 -17.45
CA HIS A 48 6.81 -0.36 -18.86
C HIS A 48 6.00 0.78 -19.51
N TYR A 49 5.07 1.39 -18.78
CA TYR A 49 4.15 2.39 -19.32
C TYR A 49 4.39 3.81 -18.78
N GLY A 50 5.33 3.98 -17.84
CA GLY A 50 5.63 5.25 -17.21
C GLY A 50 4.67 5.64 -16.08
N ASN A 51 3.59 4.88 -15.85
CA ASN A 51 2.60 5.11 -14.81
C ASN A 51 1.99 3.80 -14.27
N ALA A 52 1.36 3.90 -13.10
CA ALA A 52 0.59 2.80 -12.52
C ALA A 52 -0.55 3.38 -11.67
N TYR A 53 -1.68 2.67 -11.62
CA TYR A 53 -2.86 3.08 -10.89
C TYR A 53 -3.31 1.98 -9.94
N VAL A 54 -3.79 2.37 -8.76
CA VAL A 54 -4.33 1.48 -7.74
C VAL A 54 -5.74 1.94 -7.39
N TRP A 55 -6.71 1.03 -7.48
CA TRP A 55 -8.07 1.31 -7.03
C TRP A 55 -8.20 1.05 -5.53
N ILE A 56 -8.60 2.09 -4.79
CA ILE A 56 -8.96 2.01 -3.37
C ILE A 56 -10.48 2.04 -3.23
N ARG A 57 -11.05 0.96 -2.70
CA ARG A 57 -12.47 0.90 -2.32
C ARG A 57 -12.61 1.30 -0.84
N ARG A 58 -13.32 2.41 -0.56
CA ARG A 58 -13.54 2.93 0.80
C ARG A 58 -14.80 2.38 1.45
N GLU A 59 -15.87 2.20 0.68
CA GLU A 59 -17.16 1.72 1.16
C GLU A 59 -17.55 0.41 0.46
N TYR A 60 -18.09 -0.53 1.23
CA TYR A 60 -18.65 -1.78 0.72
C TYR A 60 -20.17 -1.74 0.83
N THR A 61 -20.85 -1.38 -0.26
CA THR A 61 -22.29 -1.60 -0.40
C THR A 61 -22.51 -2.98 -1.03
N PRO A 62 -23.05 -3.97 -0.29
CA PRO A 62 -23.50 -5.22 -0.89
C PRO A 62 -24.67 -4.92 -1.84
N LYS A 63 -24.69 -5.62 -2.97
CA LYS A 63 -25.85 -5.67 -3.87
C LYS A 63 -26.85 -6.70 -3.38
#